data_AF-A0AAP0K878-F1
#
_entry.id   AF-A0AAP0K878-F1
#
_cell.length_a   1.000
_cell.length_b   1.000
_cell.length_c   1.000
_cell.angle_alpha   90.00
_cell.angle_beta   90.00
_cell.angle_gamma   90.00
#
_symmetry.space_group_name_H-M   'P 1'
#
loop_
_entity.id
_entity.type
_entity.pdbx_description
1 polymer ?
#
loop_
_entity_poly.entity_id
_entity_poly.type
_entity_poly.pdbx_seq_one_letter_code
_entity_poly.pdbx_strand_id
1 'polypeptide(L)'
;MSNVVQIEMLSHLLRFSSEEVSAQNQVKASVQRKIRQSIAEEYPGLEPVLEDLLPKKSPLIVAKCQNHLNLVLVNNVPLFFNVRDGPYMPTLRLLHQYPDIMKKLQVDRGAIKFVLSGANIMCPGLTSPGGALDDDVLEETPVAIMAEGKQHALAIGFTKLSAKDIRAINKGIGVDNMHYLNDGLWKMERMD
;
A
#
# COMPACT_ATOMS: atom_id res chain seq x y z
N MET A 1 16.00 -17.82 9.20
CA MET A 1 15.06 -17.36 10.24
C MET A 1 13.79 -16.99 9.51
N SER A 2 12.74 -17.78 9.71
CA SER A 2 11.69 -18.09 8.72
C SER A 2 10.69 -16.96 8.46
N ASN A 3 10.20 -16.90 7.22
CA ASN A 3 9.11 -16.07 6.64
C ASN A 3 7.83 -15.95 7.48
N VAL A 4 7.72 -16.68 8.59
CA VAL A 4 6.60 -16.64 9.53
C VAL A 4 6.53 -15.30 10.28
N VAL A 5 7.67 -14.65 10.55
CA VAL A 5 7.72 -13.34 11.23
C VAL A 5 7.18 -12.20 10.35
N GLN A 6 7.18 -12.38 9.03
CA GLN A 6 6.66 -11.40 8.07
C GLN A 6 5.13 -11.47 7.94
N ILE A 7 4.55 -12.65 8.20
CA ILE A 7 3.13 -12.97 7.99
C ILE A 7 2.25 -12.55 9.19
N GLU A 8 2.76 -12.52 10.43
CA GLU A 8 1.96 -12.13 11.61
C GLU A 8 1.90 -10.61 11.85
N MET A 9 2.71 -9.81 11.15
CA MET A 9 2.83 -8.37 11.44
C MET A 9 1.79 -7.47 10.75
N LEU A 10 1.15 -7.93 9.68
CA LEU A 10 0.46 -7.03 8.73
C LEU A 10 -1.04 -6.82 9.03
N SER A 11 -1.61 -7.49 10.03
CA SER A 11 -3.01 -7.30 10.45
C SER A 11 -3.28 -6.00 11.22
N HIS A 12 -2.30 -5.10 11.38
CA HIS A 12 -2.39 -3.97 12.30
C HIS A 12 -2.62 -2.59 11.65
N LEU A 13 -2.34 -2.43 10.35
CA LEU A 13 -2.80 -1.23 9.61
C LEU A 13 -4.33 -1.09 9.65
N LEU A 14 -5.03 -2.20 9.93
CA LEU A 14 -6.48 -2.26 10.10
C LEU A 14 -7.05 -1.35 11.18
N ARG A 15 -6.23 -0.97 12.18
CA ARG A 15 -6.66 -0.18 13.35
C ARG A 15 -5.81 1.06 13.56
N PHE A 16 -5.03 1.47 12.56
CA PHE A 16 -4.12 2.59 12.69
C PHE A 16 -4.82 3.84 13.26
N SER A 17 -4.20 4.48 14.24
CA SER A 17 -4.65 5.77 14.78
C SER A 17 -3.44 6.66 15.04
N SER A 18 -3.66 7.96 15.20
CA SER A 18 -2.60 8.91 15.55
C SER A 18 -1.88 8.56 16.85
N GLU A 19 -2.55 7.82 17.76
CA GLU A 19 -1.98 7.35 19.03
C GLU A 19 -0.89 6.28 18.83
N GLU A 20 -0.85 5.63 17.67
CA GLU A 20 0.16 4.63 17.34
C GLU A 20 1.48 5.25 16.84
N VAL A 21 1.55 6.58 16.68
CA VAL A 21 2.76 7.30 16.27
C VAL A 21 3.72 7.43 17.44
N SER A 22 4.84 6.72 17.37
CA SER A 22 5.88 6.71 18.41
C SER A 22 6.89 7.86 18.30
N ALA A 23 7.15 8.35 17.08
CA ALA A 23 8.09 9.44 16.84
C ALA A 23 7.87 10.06 15.47
N GLN A 24 8.12 11.37 15.35
CA GLN A 24 8.15 12.08 14.07
C GLN A 24 9.52 12.71 13.88
N ASN A 25 10.20 12.40 12.77
CA ASN A 25 11.54 12.91 12.51
C ASN A 25 11.62 13.55 11.14
N GLN A 26 12.05 14.81 11.09
CA GLN A 26 12.53 15.38 9.83
C GLN A 26 13.80 14.62 9.41
N VAL A 27 13.79 14.04 8.21
CA VAL A 27 14.93 13.27 7.75
C VAL A 27 16.05 14.19 7.24
N LYS A 28 17.29 13.71 7.36
CA LYS A 28 18.46 14.39 6.79
C LYS A 28 18.34 14.43 5.26
N ALA A 29 18.90 15.45 4.63
CA ALA A 29 18.88 15.61 3.17
C ALA A 29 19.39 14.37 2.40
N SER A 30 20.39 13.66 2.93
CA SER A 30 20.88 12.42 2.32
C SER A 30 19.86 11.28 2.34
N VAL A 31 19.08 11.18 3.42
CA VAL A 31 18.00 10.18 3.56
C VAL A 31 16.81 10.58 2.68
N GLN A 32 16.43 11.86 2.66
CA GLN A 32 15.38 12.36 1.77
C GLN A 32 15.66 12.04 0.30
N ARG A 33 16.90 12.23 -0.16
CA ARG A 33 17.29 11.86 -1.54
C ARG A 33 17.12 10.37 -1.81
N LYS A 34 17.50 9.51 -0.86
CA LYS A 34 17.34 8.04 -0.99
C LYS A 34 15.87 7.65 -1.07
N ILE A 35 15.03 8.18 -0.17
CA ILE A 35 13.58 7.92 -0.18
C ILE A 35 12.95 8.36 -1.51
N ARG A 36 13.27 9.58 -1.99
CA ARG A 36 12.80 10.08 -3.29
C ARG A 36 13.23 9.16 -4.44
N GLN A 37 14.49 8.71 -4.43
CA GLN A 37 15.00 7.81 -5.45
C GLN A 37 14.27 6.46 -5.45
N SER A 38 14.12 5.82 -4.28
CA SER A 38 13.39 4.55 -4.16
C SER A 38 11.95 4.68 -4.67
N ILE A 39 11.23 5.75 -4.29
CA ILE A 39 9.87 6.00 -4.76
C ILE A 39 9.82 6.21 -6.29
N ALA A 40 10.80 6.91 -6.87
CA ALA A 40 10.85 7.12 -8.32
C ALA A 40 11.13 5.82 -9.09
N GLU A 41 11.98 4.96 -8.55
CA GLU A 41 12.30 3.64 -9.12
C GLU A 41 11.10 2.69 -9.02
N GLU A 42 10.39 2.68 -7.89
CA GLU A 42 9.19 1.87 -7.66
C GLU A 42 7.97 2.37 -8.46
N TYR A 43 7.83 3.69 -8.63
CA TYR A 43 6.69 4.33 -9.29
C TYR A 43 7.13 5.33 -10.38
N PRO A 44 7.68 4.87 -11.53
CA PRO A 44 8.15 5.76 -12.59
C PRO A 44 7.09 6.71 -13.15
N GLY A 45 5.80 6.35 -13.05
CA GLY A 45 4.68 7.21 -13.45
C GLY A 45 4.54 8.50 -12.64
N LEU A 46 5.20 8.59 -11.47
CA LEU A 46 5.24 9.79 -10.65
C LEU A 46 6.36 10.77 -11.03
N GLU A 47 7.31 10.38 -11.89
CA GLU A 47 8.45 11.23 -12.28
C GLU A 47 8.03 12.68 -12.66
N PRO A 48 6.96 12.92 -13.45
CA PRO A 48 6.54 14.26 -13.83
C PRO A 48 6.06 15.15 -12.67
N VAL A 49 5.62 14.55 -11.57
CA VAL A 49 4.99 15.23 -10.41
C VAL A 49 5.79 15.07 -9.13
N LEU A 50 6.93 14.37 -9.18
CA LEU A 50 7.69 14.00 -7.99
C LEU A 50 8.28 15.21 -7.26
N GLU A 51 8.60 16.30 -7.96
CA GLU A 51 9.06 17.54 -7.32
C GLU A 51 7.94 18.27 -6.58
N ASP A 52 6.69 18.14 -7.03
CA ASP A 52 5.53 18.72 -6.33
C ASP A 52 5.12 17.87 -5.12
N LEU A 53 5.15 16.53 -5.27
CA LEU A 53 4.79 15.59 -4.20
C LEU A 53 5.83 15.53 -3.08
N LEU A 54 7.12 15.49 -3.43
CA LEU A 54 8.20 15.26 -2.45
C LEU A 54 9.32 16.33 -2.55
N PRO A 55 9.04 17.64 -2.55
CA PRO A 55 9.99 18.68 -2.99
C PRO A 55 11.37 18.57 -2.33
N LYS A 56 12.45 18.72 -3.12
CA LYS A 56 13.84 18.55 -2.62
C LYS A 56 14.21 19.56 -1.54
N LYS A 57 13.56 20.72 -1.54
CA LYS A 57 13.81 21.84 -0.62
C LYS A 57 12.87 21.87 0.58
N SER A 58 11.80 21.09 0.57
CA SER A 58 10.86 21.02 1.67
C SER A 58 11.27 19.94 2.68
N PRO A 59 11.04 20.15 3.99
CA PRO A 59 11.21 19.11 4.99
C PRO A 59 10.37 17.87 4.62
N LEU A 60 11.02 16.70 4.61
CA LEU A 60 10.36 15.42 4.56
C LEU A 60 10.39 14.82 5.97
N ILE A 61 9.21 14.47 6.49
CA ILE A 61 9.06 13.88 7.82
C ILE A 61 8.81 12.38 7.65
N VAL A 62 9.48 11.57 8.46
CA VAL A 62 9.14 10.16 8.63
C VAL A 62 8.56 9.98 10.03
N ALA A 63 7.28 9.60 10.08
CA ALA A 63 6.61 9.20 11.30
C ALA A 63 6.78 7.70 11.51
N LYS A 64 7.33 7.32 12.66
CA LYS A 64 7.49 5.93 13.08
C LYS A 64 6.29 5.53 13.90
N CYS A 65 5.59 4.51 13.47
CA CYS A 65 4.41 3.96 14.13
C CYS A 65 4.76 2.61 14.77
N GLN A 66 3.82 2.07 15.55
CA GLN A 66 3.92 0.70 16.05
C GLN A 66 4.09 -0.31 14.90
N ASN A 67 4.57 -1.51 15.23
CA ASN A 67 4.75 -2.62 14.28
C ASN A 67 5.67 -2.31 13.09
N HIS A 68 6.61 -1.36 13.27
CA HIS A 68 7.56 -0.95 12.25
C HIS A 68 6.95 -0.32 11.00
N LEU A 69 5.71 0.16 11.10
CA LEU A 69 5.11 1.01 10.09
C LEU A 69 5.82 2.37 10.11
N ASN A 70 6.22 2.88 8.96
CA ASN A 70 6.63 4.27 8.82
C ASN A 70 5.74 4.97 7.80
N LEU A 71 5.40 6.23 8.07
CA LEU A 71 4.71 7.11 7.14
C LEU A 71 5.70 8.16 6.62
N VAL A 72 5.65 8.44 5.32
CA VAL A 72 6.37 9.53 4.66
C VAL A 72 5.42 10.69 4.50
N LEU A 73 5.72 11.80 5.17
CA LEU A 73 4.89 13.00 5.19
C LEU A 73 5.60 14.19 4.58
N VAL A 74 4.81 14.99 3.85
CA VAL A 74 5.18 16.33 3.38
C VAL A 74 4.04 17.27 3.79
N ASN A 75 4.38 18.39 4.44
CA ASN A 75 3.41 19.34 4.96
C ASN A 75 2.33 18.68 5.84
N ASN A 76 2.74 17.69 6.64
CA ASN A 76 1.89 16.87 7.50
C ASN A 76 0.87 15.99 6.78
N VAL A 77 0.98 15.82 5.45
CA VAL A 77 0.12 14.92 4.67
C VAL A 77 0.85 13.60 4.46
N PRO A 78 0.29 12.44 4.85
CA PRO A 78 0.88 11.14 4.56
C PRO A 78 0.71 10.80 3.06
N LEU A 79 1.84 10.60 2.38
CA LEU A 79 1.87 10.31 0.94
C LEU A 79 2.21 8.85 0.66
N PHE A 80 3.17 8.32 1.40
CA PHE A 80 3.60 6.92 1.31
C PHE A 80 3.73 6.31 2.70
N PHE A 81 3.70 4.99 2.76
CA PHE A 81 4.02 4.23 3.95
C PHE A 81 4.89 3.03 3.58
N ASN A 82 5.66 2.52 4.54
CA ASN A 82 6.36 1.25 4.37
C ASN A 82 6.41 0.51 5.71
N VAL A 83 6.63 -0.81 5.66
CA VAL A 83 6.77 -1.63 6.87
C VAL A 83 8.19 -2.17 6.92
N ARG A 84 8.90 -1.92 8.03
CA ARG A 84 10.34 -2.20 8.18
C ARG A 84 11.13 -1.57 7.02
N ASP A 85 11.85 -2.40 6.27
CA ASP A 85 12.66 -2.03 5.09
C ASP A 85 11.98 -2.49 3.78
N GLY A 86 10.66 -2.77 3.82
CA GLY A 86 9.88 -3.09 2.64
C GLY A 86 9.65 -1.89 1.70
N PRO A 87 9.06 -2.12 0.52
CA PRO A 87 8.85 -1.09 -0.49
C PRO A 87 7.94 0.03 0.04
N TYR A 88 8.08 1.22 -0.53
CA TYR A 88 7.15 2.30 -0.25
C TYR A 88 5.83 2.00 -0.96
N MET A 89 4.72 2.17 -0.27
CA MET A 89 3.38 2.01 -0.82
C MET A 89 2.69 3.38 -0.77
N PRO A 90 2.04 3.84 -1.86
CA PRO A 90 1.28 5.08 -1.82
C PRO A 90 0.06 4.93 -0.90
N THR A 91 -0.37 6.02 -0.27
CA THR A 91 -1.70 6.02 0.36
C THR A 91 -2.79 5.90 -0.71
N LEU A 92 -3.98 5.42 -0.33
CA LEU A 92 -5.10 5.36 -1.27
C LEU A 92 -5.47 6.72 -1.83
N ARG A 93 -5.33 7.79 -1.04
CA ARG A 93 -5.57 9.18 -1.49
C ARG A 93 -4.59 9.60 -2.57
N LEU A 94 -3.32 9.20 -2.47
CA LEU A 94 -2.33 9.45 -3.50
C LEU A 94 -2.63 8.60 -4.75
N LEU A 95 -2.91 7.31 -4.57
CA LEU A 95 -3.24 6.42 -5.67
C LEU A 95 -4.51 6.88 -6.42
N HIS A 96 -5.51 7.42 -5.73
CA HIS A 96 -6.73 7.96 -6.39
C HIS A 96 -6.43 9.18 -7.26
N GLN A 97 -5.38 9.96 -6.96
CA GLN A 97 -4.93 11.07 -7.81
C GLN A 97 -4.10 10.57 -9.00
N TYR A 98 -3.36 9.48 -8.83
CA TYR A 98 -2.48 8.90 -9.84
C TYR A 98 -2.78 7.40 -10.02
N PRO A 99 -3.94 7.03 -10.60
CA PRO A 99 -4.46 5.67 -10.57
C PRO A 99 -3.63 4.65 -11.35
N ASP A 100 -2.73 5.08 -12.22
CA ASP A 100 -1.97 4.22 -13.13
C ASP A 100 -0.53 3.94 -12.66
N ILE A 101 -0.15 4.42 -11.48
CA ILE A 101 1.21 4.20 -10.94
C ILE A 101 1.42 2.79 -10.39
N MET A 102 0.33 2.04 -10.14
CA MET A 102 0.38 0.68 -9.61
C MET A 102 -0.22 -0.34 -10.57
N LYS A 103 0.33 -1.56 -10.53
CA LYS A 103 -0.35 -2.75 -11.08
C LYS A 103 -1.66 -2.98 -10.34
N LYS A 104 -2.69 -3.42 -11.07
CA LYS A 104 -4.07 -3.54 -10.57
C LYS A 104 -4.50 -4.99 -10.56
N LEU A 105 -5.04 -5.45 -9.43
CA LEU A 105 -5.82 -6.69 -9.33
C LEU A 105 -7.26 -6.32 -8.97
N GLN A 106 -8.24 -7.07 -9.45
CA GLN A 106 -9.65 -6.81 -9.17
C GLN A 106 -10.26 -7.94 -8.37
N VAL A 107 -10.98 -7.59 -7.31
CA VAL A 107 -11.81 -8.53 -6.56
C VAL A 107 -13.26 -8.47 -7.03
N ASP A 108 -13.95 -9.61 -6.98
CA ASP A 108 -15.39 -9.66 -7.23
C ASP A 108 -16.22 -8.91 -6.18
N ARG A 109 -17.49 -8.67 -6.51
CA ARG A 109 -18.47 -8.04 -5.60
C ARG A 109 -18.59 -8.70 -4.23
N GLY A 110 -18.44 -10.02 -4.14
CA GLY A 110 -18.60 -10.77 -2.90
C GLY A 110 -17.49 -10.46 -1.89
N ALA A 111 -16.29 -10.20 -2.38
CA ALA A 111 -15.11 -9.88 -1.58
C ALA A 111 -15.09 -8.43 -1.06
N ILE A 112 -15.71 -7.47 -1.77
CA ILE A 112 -15.61 -6.03 -1.50
C ILE A 112 -15.83 -5.68 -0.01
N LYS A 113 -16.93 -6.16 0.59
CA LYS A 113 -17.27 -5.84 1.99
C LYS A 113 -16.21 -6.32 2.98
N PHE A 114 -15.57 -7.44 2.70
CA PHE A 114 -14.57 -8.05 3.56
C PHE A 114 -13.24 -7.30 3.45
N VAL A 115 -12.84 -6.92 2.23
CA VAL A 115 -11.64 -6.10 2.02
C VAL A 115 -11.80 -4.73 2.69
N LEU A 116 -12.97 -4.11 2.58
CA LEU A 116 -13.32 -2.87 3.30
C LEU A 116 -13.47 -3.04 4.82
N SER A 117 -13.36 -4.27 5.33
CA SER A 117 -13.27 -4.58 6.75
C SER A 117 -11.89 -5.07 7.15
N GLY A 118 -10.90 -4.96 6.26
CA GLY A 118 -9.52 -5.34 6.55
C GLY A 118 -9.14 -6.78 6.25
N ALA A 119 -10.02 -7.58 5.64
CA ALA A 119 -9.67 -8.95 5.31
C ALA A 119 -8.61 -8.99 4.20
N ASN A 120 -7.72 -9.98 4.28
CA ASN A 120 -6.82 -10.35 3.18
C ASN A 120 -7.62 -10.82 1.96
N ILE A 121 -7.00 -10.70 0.78
CA ILE A 121 -7.61 -11.07 -0.48
C ILE A 121 -7.29 -12.54 -0.75
N MET A 122 -8.36 -13.34 -0.80
CA MET A 122 -8.26 -14.77 -1.07
C MET A 122 -8.19 -15.02 -2.58
N CYS A 123 -7.42 -16.04 -3.00
CA CYS A 123 -7.26 -16.37 -4.42
C CYS A 123 -8.59 -16.52 -5.17
N PRO A 124 -9.63 -17.19 -4.62
CA PRO A 124 -10.94 -17.31 -5.30
C PRO A 124 -11.61 -15.98 -5.63
N GLY A 125 -11.38 -14.93 -4.83
CA GLY A 125 -11.95 -13.60 -5.09
C GLY A 125 -11.30 -12.87 -6.26
N LEU A 126 -10.12 -13.32 -6.71
CA LEU A 126 -9.35 -12.76 -7.81
C LEU A 126 -9.51 -13.56 -9.12
N THR A 127 -9.95 -14.81 -9.03
CA THR A 127 -10.09 -15.75 -10.16
C THR A 127 -11.54 -16.02 -10.56
N SER A 128 -12.50 -15.50 -9.80
CA SER A 128 -13.93 -15.58 -10.11
C SER A 128 -14.28 -14.73 -11.35
N PRO A 129 -15.49 -14.86 -11.93
CA PRO A 129 -15.89 -14.09 -13.12
C PRO A 129 -15.84 -12.56 -12.96
N GLY A 130 -15.95 -12.06 -11.72
CA GLY A 130 -15.80 -10.64 -11.39
C GLY A 130 -14.39 -10.25 -10.96
N GLY A 131 -13.52 -11.22 -10.71
CA GLY A 131 -12.11 -11.02 -10.40
C GLY A 131 -11.26 -10.82 -11.65
N ALA A 132 -10.15 -10.10 -11.51
CA ALA A 132 -9.18 -9.94 -12.58
C ALA A 132 -7.75 -9.92 -12.03
N LEU A 133 -6.83 -10.48 -12.79
CA LEU A 133 -5.41 -10.52 -12.48
C LEU A 133 -4.62 -9.93 -13.65
N ASP A 134 -3.56 -9.20 -13.32
CA ASP A 134 -2.47 -8.89 -14.25
C ASP A 134 -1.43 -10.01 -14.12
N ASP A 135 -1.27 -10.84 -15.16
CA ASP A 135 -0.43 -12.04 -15.13
C ASP A 135 1.08 -11.74 -15.00
N ASP A 136 1.50 -10.47 -15.14
CA ASP A 136 2.88 -10.03 -14.93
C ASP A 136 3.20 -9.75 -13.46
N VAL A 137 2.19 -9.72 -12.58
CA VAL A 137 2.40 -9.45 -11.15
C VAL A 137 3.07 -10.64 -10.48
N LEU A 138 4.23 -10.37 -9.85
CA LEU A 138 5.02 -11.35 -9.11
C LEU A 138 4.58 -11.44 -7.64
N GLU A 139 5.14 -12.40 -6.91
CA GLU A 139 5.09 -12.40 -5.44
C GLU A 139 5.82 -11.17 -4.88
N GLU A 140 5.51 -10.78 -3.65
CA GLU A 140 6.15 -9.67 -2.93
C GLU A 140 6.07 -8.32 -3.67
N THR A 141 4.96 -8.08 -4.37
CA THR A 141 4.72 -6.90 -5.20
C THR A 141 3.58 -6.05 -4.63
N PRO A 142 3.78 -4.73 -4.44
CA PRO A 142 2.69 -3.79 -4.15
C PRO A 142 1.68 -3.72 -5.29
N VAL A 143 0.38 -3.82 -4.97
CA VAL A 143 -0.70 -3.77 -5.95
C VAL A 143 -1.87 -2.91 -5.49
N ALA A 144 -2.54 -2.28 -6.44
CA ALA A 144 -3.84 -1.66 -6.24
C ALA A 144 -4.94 -2.73 -6.32
N ILE A 145 -5.81 -2.79 -5.30
CA ILE A 145 -6.96 -3.68 -5.27
C ILE A 145 -8.19 -2.91 -5.72
N MET A 146 -8.69 -3.26 -6.90
CA MET A 146 -9.88 -2.69 -7.54
C MET A 146 -11.12 -3.50 -7.17
N ALA A 147 -12.28 -2.84 -7.16
CA ALA A 147 -13.57 -3.50 -7.00
C ALA A 147 -14.25 -3.64 -8.36
N GLU A 148 -14.84 -4.80 -8.61
CA GLU A 148 -15.73 -5.01 -9.76
C GLU A 148 -16.80 -3.89 -9.84
N GLY A 149 -16.80 -3.16 -10.95
CA GLY A 149 -17.74 -2.06 -11.21
C GLY A 149 -17.44 -0.76 -10.47
N LYS A 150 -16.22 -0.56 -9.94
CA LYS A 150 -15.77 0.68 -9.32
C LYS A 150 -14.53 1.23 -10.03
N GLN A 151 -14.40 2.56 -10.03
CA GLN A 151 -13.29 3.26 -10.71
C GLN A 151 -12.05 3.40 -9.83
N HIS A 152 -12.23 3.51 -8.52
CA HIS A 152 -11.15 3.73 -7.57
C HIS A 152 -10.76 2.44 -6.87
N ALA A 153 -9.47 2.32 -6.54
CA ALA A 153 -8.97 1.23 -5.71
C ALA A 153 -9.63 1.28 -4.32
N LEU A 154 -10.02 0.12 -3.79
CA LEU A 154 -10.54 0.01 -2.43
C LEU A 154 -9.47 -0.34 -1.41
N ALA A 155 -8.33 -0.85 -1.85
CA ALA A 155 -7.20 -1.17 -0.99
C ALA A 155 -5.86 -1.13 -1.74
N ILE A 156 -4.78 -1.03 -0.98
CA ILE A 156 -3.41 -1.34 -1.35
C ILE A 156 -3.12 -2.73 -0.79
N GLY A 157 -2.60 -3.61 -1.62
CA GLY A 157 -2.23 -4.97 -1.25
C GLY A 157 -0.75 -5.24 -1.48
N PHE A 158 -0.25 -6.30 -0.86
CA PHE A 158 1.08 -6.85 -1.09
C PHE A 158 0.94 -8.33 -1.43
N THR A 159 1.41 -8.75 -2.61
CA THR A 159 1.17 -10.11 -3.09
C THR A 159 1.94 -11.14 -2.28
N LYS A 160 1.23 -12.18 -1.85
CA LYS A 160 1.78 -13.37 -1.18
C LYS A 160 2.00 -14.53 -2.16
N LEU A 161 1.38 -14.44 -3.34
CA LEU A 161 1.55 -15.36 -4.45
C LEU A 161 1.63 -14.54 -5.73
N SER A 162 2.38 -15.03 -6.73
CA SER A 162 2.34 -14.44 -8.07
C SER A 162 0.95 -14.56 -8.68
N ALA A 163 0.58 -13.70 -9.63
CA ALA A 163 -0.72 -13.79 -10.32
C ALA A 163 -0.93 -15.17 -10.98
N LYS A 164 0.13 -15.76 -11.51
CA LYS A 164 0.12 -17.11 -12.09
C LYS A 164 -0.21 -18.17 -11.04
N ASP A 165 0.39 -18.08 -9.86
CA ASP A 165 0.14 -19.01 -8.76
C ASP A 165 -1.24 -18.80 -8.14
N ILE A 166 -1.70 -17.56 -8.00
CA ILE A 166 -3.07 -17.24 -7.57
C ILE A 166 -4.08 -17.96 -8.47
N ARG A 167 -3.87 -17.89 -9.79
CA ARG A 167 -4.73 -18.56 -10.78
C ARG A 167 -4.64 -20.09 -10.71
N ALA A 168 -3.42 -20.63 -10.62
CA ALA A 168 -3.20 -22.08 -10.65
C ALA A 168 -3.65 -22.78 -9.35
N ILE A 169 -3.33 -22.20 -8.19
CA ILE A 169 -3.62 -22.77 -6.87
C ILE A 169 -5.08 -22.51 -6.49
N ASN A 170 -5.58 -21.31 -6.77
CA ASN A 170 -6.94 -20.87 -6.48
C ASN A 170 -7.44 -21.18 -5.04
N LYS A 171 -6.52 -21.11 -4.06
CA LYS A 171 -6.80 -21.39 -2.66
C LYS A 171 -5.86 -20.61 -1.76
N GLY A 172 -6.35 -20.20 -0.59
CA GLY A 172 -5.56 -19.46 0.40
C GLY A 172 -5.51 -17.96 0.13
N ILE A 173 -4.64 -17.28 0.88
CA ILE A 173 -4.40 -15.84 0.76
C ILE A 173 -3.49 -15.61 -0.44
N GLY A 174 -3.97 -14.83 -1.40
CA GLY A 174 -3.17 -14.41 -2.56
C GLY A 174 -2.50 -13.06 -2.33
N VAL A 175 -3.16 -12.15 -1.59
CA VAL A 175 -2.66 -10.80 -1.33
C VAL A 175 -2.99 -10.40 0.10
N ASP A 176 -1.99 -9.90 0.82
CA ASP A 176 -2.19 -9.29 2.12
C ASP A 176 -2.75 -7.88 1.96
N ASN A 177 -3.76 -7.53 2.75
CA ASN A 177 -4.40 -6.21 2.72
C ASN A 177 -3.61 -5.24 3.60
N MET A 178 -3.01 -4.22 2.96
CA MET A 178 -2.09 -3.30 3.63
C MET A 178 -2.77 -2.01 4.06
N HIS A 179 -3.68 -1.49 3.26
CA HIS A 179 -4.36 -0.23 3.52
C HIS A 179 -5.68 -0.22 2.73
N TYR A 180 -6.81 0.11 3.34
CA TYR A 180 -8.12 0.07 2.68
C TYR A 180 -8.97 1.32 2.95
N LEU A 181 -9.98 1.56 2.11
CA LEU A 181 -10.86 2.71 2.29
C LEU A 181 -11.57 2.68 3.65
N ASN A 182 -11.59 3.83 4.32
CA ASN A 182 -12.14 4.02 5.67
C ASN A 182 -11.37 3.36 6.82
N ASP A 183 -10.17 2.84 6.57
CA ASP A 183 -9.26 2.47 7.64
C ASP A 183 -8.68 3.70 8.36
N GLY A 184 -7.81 3.44 9.34
CA GLY A 184 -7.14 4.46 10.12
C GLY A 184 -6.36 5.48 9.29
N LEU A 185 -5.54 4.99 8.36
CA LEU A 185 -4.67 5.81 7.53
C LEU A 185 -5.49 6.63 6.51
N TRP A 186 -6.60 6.07 6.00
CA TRP A 186 -7.52 6.79 5.14
C TRP A 186 -8.16 7.98 5.85
N LYS A 187 -8.57 7.79 7.11
CA LYS A 187 -9.17 8.84 7.95
C LYS A 187 -8.16 9.90 8.38
N MET A 188 -6.88 9.57 8.40
CA MET A 188 -5.79 10.52 8.68
C MET A 188 -5.47 11.35 7.44
N GLU A 189 -6.20 12.44 7.23
CA GLU A 189 -5.93 13.38 6.13
C GLU A 189 -4.64 14.17 6.35
N ARG A 190 -4.37 14.51 7.60
CA ARG A 190 -3.18 15.22 8.06
C ARG A 190 -2.78 14.66 9.41
N MET A 191 -1.49 14.76 9.71
CA MET A 191 -0.93 14.40 11.01
C MET A 191 -0.59 15.68 11.77
N ASP A 192 -1.32 15.92 12.86
CA ASP A 192 -1.12 17.09 13.73
C ASP A 192 0.05 16.86 14.71
#